data_AF-A0A8T6DQ28-F1
#
_entry.id   AF-A0A8T6DQ28-F1
#
_cell.length_a   1.000
_cell.length_b   1.000
_cell.length_c   1.000
_cell.angle_alpha   90.00
_cell.angle_beta   90.00
_cell.angle_gamma   90.00
#
_symmetry.space_group_name_H-M   'P 1'
#
loop_
_entity.id
_entity.type
_entity.pdbx_description
1 polymer ?
#
loop_
_entity_poly.entity_id
_entity_poly.type
_entity_poly.pdbx_seq_one_letter_code
_entity_poly.pdbx_strand_id
1 'polypeptide(L)'
;MNVSPKGGVPLHVLDEHRIAYLDYTGSGNETARHSMAGGPITVMVCSFDREDAAVVRLYGHATVTPIAESPLAGQLLAAPAENIALPERQAIVVDVESTVTSCGYGVPVMTFGAQRTVRERGRRYKAPRKA
;
A
#
# COMPACT_ATOMS: atom_id res chain seq x y z
N MET A 1 -8.23 13.50 2.44
CA MET A 1 -7.03 12.92 1.80
C MET A 1 -6.43 11.89 2.76
N ASN A 2 -6.17 10.66 2.31
CA ASN A 2 -5.45 9.64 3.08
C ASN A 2 -4.06 9.41 2.46
N VAL A 3 -3.02 9.35 3.29
CA VAL A 3 -1.66 9.05 2.85
C VAL A 3 -1.09 8.00 3.80
N SER A 4 -0.78 6.83 3.27
CA SER A 4 -0.31 5.70 4.07
C SER A 4 0.79 4.95 3.32
N PRO A 5 2.04 4.99 3.80
CA PRO A 5 3.10 4.14 3.26
C PRO A 5 2.74 2.66 3.45
N LYS A 6 2.91 1.86 2.39
CA LYS A 6 2.76 0.40 2.43
C LYS A 6 4.14 -0.23 2.30
N GLY A 7 4.68 -0.74 3.40
CA GLY A 7 5.97 -1.43 3.42
C GLY A 7 5.78 -2.95 3.30
N GLY A 8 6.53 -3.59 2.40
CA GLY A 8 6.53 -5.04 2.24
C GLY A 8 5.26 -5.66 1.66
N VAL A 9 4.28 -4.83 1.26
CA VAL A 9 3.09 -5.29 0.54
C VAL A 9 3.40 -5.31 -0.96
N PRO A 10 3.37 -6.46 -1.63
CA PRO A 10 3.60 -6.52 -3.06
C PRO A 10 2.54 -5.74 -3.85
N LEU A 11 2.99 -5.01 -4.86
CA LEU A 11 2.13 -4.41 -5.86
C LEU A 11 2.08 -5.34 -7.07
N HIS A 12 0.89 -5.84 -7.40
CA HIS A 12 0.67 -6.72 -8.53
C HIS A 12 0.24 -5.88 -9.74
N VAL A 13 0.99 -5.96 -10.83
CA VAL A 13 0.55 -5.46 -12.13
C VAL A 13 -0.29 -6.56 -12.78
N LEU A 14 -1.57 -6.32 -12.97
CA LEU A 14 -2.51 -7.31 -13.53
C LEU A 14 -2.52 -7.24 -15.05
N ASP A 15 -2.55 -6.02 -15.59
CA ASP A 15 -2.44 -5.70 -17.01
C ASP A 15 -1.98 -4.24 -17.18
N GLU A 16 -2.08 -3.70 -18.40
CA GLU A 16 -1.65 -2.35 -18.77
C GLU A 16 -2.34 -1.24 -17.96
N HIS A 17 -3.59 -1.46 -17.53
CA HIS A 17 -4.41 -0.44 -16.87
C HIS A 17 -4.87 -0.85 -15.48
N ARG A 18 -4.48 -2.04 -14.99
CA ARG A 18 -4.93 -2.52 -13.68
C ARG A 18 -3.78 -2.99 -12.82
N ILE A 19 -3.79 -2.50 -11.59
CA ILE A 19 -2.92 -2.97 -10.51
C ILE A 19 -3.76 -3.45 -9.34
N ALA A 20 -3.19 -4.31 -8.51
CA ALA A 20 -3.83 -4.71 -7.26
C ALA A 20 -2.82 -4.88 -6.14
N TYR A 21 -3.30 -4.78 -4.91
CA TYR A 21 -2.53 -5.17 -3.74
C TYR A 21 -3.46 -5.69 -2.64
N LEU A 22 -2.86 -6.50 -1.77
CA LEU A 22 -3.52 -7.05 -0.60
C LEU A 22 -3.48 -6.04 0.55
N ASP A 23 -4.63 -5.71 1.11
CA ASP A 23 -4.74 -4.83 2.26
C ASP A 23 -4.98 -5.63 3.54
N TYR A 24 -4.38 -5.17 4.63
CA TYR A 24 -4.34 -5.86 5.91
C TYR A 24 -5.15 -5.11 6.96
N THR A 25 -5.58 -5.83 7.99
CA THR A 25 -6.19 -5.23 9.17
C THR A 25 -5.19 -4.36 9.95
N GLY A 26 -5.67 -3.61 10.95
CA GLY A 26 -4.84 -2.77 11.83
C GLY A 26 -4.57 -1.34 11.36
N SER A 27 -4.82 -1.02 10.09
CA SER A 27 -4.99 0.36 9.62
C SER A 27 -6.47 0.79 9.76
N GLY A 28 -6.74 2.10 9.77
CA GLY A 28 -8.10 2.67 9.94
C GLY A 28 -9.09 2.35 8.81
N ASN A 29 -8.66 1.63 7.77
CA ASN A 29 -9.42 1.32 6.56
C ASN A 29 -9.87 2.54 5.74
N GLU A 30 -9.11 3.63 5.82
CA GLU A 30 -9.45 4.92 5.19
C GLU A 30 -9.40 4.87 3.66
N THR A 31 -8.48 4.08 3.08
CA THR A 31 -8.46 3.89 1.62
C THR A 31 -9.78 3.32 1.13
N ALA A 32 -10.28 2.25 1.76
CA ALA A 32 -11.56 1.66 1.37
C ALA A 32 -12.74 2.61 1.57
N ARG A 33 -12.77 3.35 2.69
CA ARG A 33 -13.82 4.35 2.92
C ARG A 33 -13.85 5.41 1.82
N HIS A 34 -12.70 5.98 1.47
CA HIS A 34 -12.64 7.00 0.42
C HIS A 34 -13.03 6.42 -0.95
N SER A 35 -12.55 5.23 -1.30
CA SER A 35 -12.89 4.59 -2.57
C SER A 35 -14.37 4.24 -2.69
N MET A 36 -14.98 3.70 -1.64
CA MET A 36 -16.44 3.43 -1.60
C MET A 36 -17.28 4.70 -1.67
N ALA A 37 -16.74 5.84 -1.20
CA ALA A 37 -17.38 7.15 -1.35
C ALA A 37 -17.18 7.76 -2.76
N GLY A 38 -16.58 7.03 -3.70
CA GLY A 38 -16.30 7.50 -5.07
C GLY A 38 -15.08 8.40 -5.18
N GLY A 39 -14.22 8.46 -4.16
CA GLY A 39 -13.00 9.25 -4.19
C GLY A 39 -11.90 8.60 -5.05
N PRO A 40 -11.07 9.40 -5.73
CA PRO A 40 -9.92 8.88 -6.49
C PRO A 40 -8.84 8.33 -5.55
N ILE A 41 -7.98 7.48 -6.10
CA ILE A 41 -6.79 6.96 -5.44
C ILE A 41 -5.54 7.32 -6.24
N THR A 42 -4.42 7.47 -5.52
CA THR A 42 -3.09 7.52 -6.12
C THR A 42 -2.22 6.47 -5.45
N VAL A 43 -1.61 5.61 -6.26
CA VAL A 43 -0.54 4.71 -5.81
C VAL A 43 0.78 5.33 -6.24
N MET A 44 1.64 5.61 -5.26
CA MET A 44 2.97 6.15 -5.51
C MET A 44 4.02 5.09 -5.25
N VAL A 45 4.80 4.75 -6.28
CA VAL A 45 5.99 3.92 -6.19
C VAL A 45 7.20 4.86 -6.15
N CYS A 46 8.07 4.68 -5.16
CA CYS A 46 9.21 5.56 -4.92
C CYS A 46 10.47 4.70 -4.74
N SER A 47 11.48 4.99 -5.53
CA SER A 47 12.83 4.46 -5.31
C SER A 47 13.52 5.24 -4.20
N PHE A 48 14.30 4.53 -3.40
CA PHE A 48 15.22 5.08 -2.42
C PHE A 48 16.66 4.67 -2.70
N ASP A 49 16.91 4.01 -3.83
CA ASP A 49 18.23 3.56 -4.22
C ASP A 49 19.05 4.71 -4.84
N ARG A 50 20.36 4.50 -4.90
CA ARG A 50 21.30 5.50 -5.43
C ARG A 50 21.22 5.66 -6.94
N GLU A 51 21.16 4.55 -7.67
CA GLU A 51 21.36 4.53 -9.12
C GLU A 51 20.05 4.74 -9.89
N ASP A 52 18.95 4.16 -9.39
CA ASP A 52 17.64 4.18 -10.05
C ASP A 52 16.65 5.12 -9.35
N ALA A 53 17.00 6.40 -9.22
CA ALA A 53 16.11 7.39 -8.63
C ALA A 53 14.87 7.61 -9.53
N ALA A 54 13.68 7.33 -8.99
CA ALA A 54 12.42 7.51 -9.70
C ALA A 54 11.23 7.60 -8.73
N VAL A 55 10.21 8.37 -9.13
CA VAL A 55 8.88 8.34 -8.51
C VAL A 55 7.85 8.16 -9.61
N VAL A 56 7.01 7.14 -9.49
CA VAL A 56 5.88 6.86 -10.38
C VAL A 56 4.58 7.05 -9.59
N ARG A 57 3.64 7.79 -10.16
CA ARG A 57 2.30 7.98 -9.61
C ARG A 57 1.29 7.39 -10.58
N LEU A 58 0.46 6.50 -10.07
CA LEU A 58 -0.64 5.85 -10.78
C LEU A 58 -1.93 6.43 -10.22
N TYR A 59 -2.67 7.16 -11.05
CA TYR A 59 -3.92 7.82 -10.68
C TYR A 59 -5.11 7.03 -11.23
N GLY A 60 -6.18 6.92 -10.45
CA GLY A 60 -7.43 6.34 -10.93
C GLY A 60 -8.40 6.06 -9.81
N HIS A 61 -9.18 4.99 -9.95
CA HIS A 61 -10.22 4.60 -9.00
C HIS A 61 -10.01 3.16 -8.53
N ALA A 62 -10.42 2.89 -7.28
CA ALA A 62 -10.25 1.58 -6.69
C ALA A 62 -11.59 0.88 -6.45
N THR A 63 -11.63 -0.39 -6.84
CA THR A 63 -12.63 -1.35 -6.37
C THR A 63 -12.05 -2.10 -5.18
N VAL A 64 -12.83 -2.17 -4.09
CA VAL A 64 -12.42 -2.82 -2.85
C VAL A 64 -13.36 -3.99 -2.56
N THR A 65 -12.80 -5.18 -2.43
CA THR A 65 -13.57 -6.42 -2.21
C THR A 65 -12.98 -7.18 -1.03
N PRO A 66 -13.79 -7.66 -0.07
CA PRO A 66 -13.32 -8.56 0.98
C PRO A 66 -12.48 -9.70 0.37
N ILE A 67 -11.36 -10.06 1.01
CA ILE A 67 -10.40 -10.99 0.38
C ILE A 67 -11.04 -12.36 0.10
N ALA A 68 -11.96 -12.81 0.96
CA ALA A 68 -12.70 -14.05 0.81
C ALA A 68 -13.65 -14.06 -0.41
N GLU A 69 -14.04 -12.89 -0.90
CA GLU A 69 -14.98 -12.72 -2.02
C GLU A 69 -14.25 -12.26 -3.30
N SER A 70 -12.94 -12.01 -3.23
CA SER A 70 -12.19 -11.46 -4.35
C SER A 70 -11.85 -12.54 -5.38
N PRO A 71 -12.10 -12.30 -6.68
CA PRO A 71 -11.63 -13.21 -7.73
C PRO A 71 -10.09 -13.27 -7.82
N LEU A 72 -9.38 -12.29 -7.24
CA LEU A 72 -7.92 -12.25 -7.20
C LEU A 72 -7.32 -12.88 -5.94
N ALA A 73 -8.14 -13.46 -5.06
CA ALA A 73 -7.69 -13.99 -3.78
C ALA A 73 -6.51 -14.96 -3.94
N GLY A 74 -6.59 -15.92 -4.88
CA GLY A 74 -5.51 -16.88 -5.11
C GLY A 74 -4.18 -16.23 -5.47
N GLN A 75 -4.20 -15.21 -6.34
CA GLN A 75 -2.99 -14.51 -6.78
C GLN A 75 -2.41 -13.62 -5.66
N LEU A 76 -3.26 -12.88 -4.94
CA LEU A 76 -2.82 -11.96 -3.88
C LEU A 76 -2.34 -12.73 -2.64
N LEU A 77 -3.00 -13.83 -2.28
CA LEU A 77 -2.61 -14.67 -1.15
C LEU A 77 -1.38 -15.54 -1.43
N ALA A 78 -1.00 -15.72 -2.70
CA ALA A 78 0.22 -16.42 -3.07
C ALA A 78 1.50 -15.59 -2.80
N ALA A 79 1.38 -14.27 -2.68
CA ALA A 79 2.47 -13.37 -2.34
C ALA A 79 2.05 -12.37 -1.26
N PRO A 80 1.76 -12.83 -0.03
CA PRO A 80 1.38 -11.94 1.05
C PRO A 80 2.61 -11.16 1.55
N ALA A 81 2.35 -10.05 2.23
CA ALA A 81 3.39 -9.31 2.95
C ALA A 81 3.98 -10.17 4.08
N GLU A 82 5.24 -10.55 3.93
CA GLU A 82 5.95 -11.45 4.86
C GLU A 82 6.04 -10.92 6.30
N ASN A 83 6.05 -9.59 6.45
CA ASN A 83 6.37 -8.93 7.71
C ASN A 83 5.16 -8.26 8.39
N ILE A 84 3.96 -8.43 7.82
CA ILE A 84 2.72 -7.92 8.39
C ILE A 84 2.02 -9.07 9.12
N ALA A 85 2.28 -9.18 10.43
CA ALA A 85 1.61 -10.15 11.31
C ALA A 85 0.18 -9.71 11.69
N LEU A 86 -0.66 -9.41 10.69
CA LEU A 86 -2.06 -9.05 10.85
C LEU A 86 -2.88 -9.77 9.79
N PRO A 87 -4.15 -10.14 10.08
CA PRO A 87 -5.01 -10.76 9.08
C PRO A 87 -5.16 -9.89 7.82
N GLU A 88 -5.17 -10.55 6.67
CA GLU A 88 -5.62 -10.02 5.39
C GLU A 88 -7.07 -9.54 5.51
N ARG A 89 -7.40 -8.44 4.84
CA ARG A 89 -8.72 -7.84 4.90
C ARG A 89 -9.43 -7.92 3.55
N GLN A 90 -8.80 -7.34 2.53
CA GLN A 90 -9.48 -7.04 1.27
C GLN A 90 -8.47 -6.90 0.13
N ALA A 91 -8.92 -7.22 -1.08
CA ALA A 91 -8.24 -6.88 -2.30
C ALA A 91 -8.57 -5.43 -2.66
N ILE A 92 -7.56 -4.64 -2.99
CA ILE A 92 -7.72 -3.32 -3.59
C ILE A 92 -7.23 -3.42 -5.02
N VAL A 93 -8.17 -3.32 -5.97
CA VAL A 93 -7.89 -3.28 -7.40
C VAL A 93 -8.03 -1.84 -7.86
N VAL A 94 -7.04 -1.32 -8.55
CA VAL A 94 -7.04 0.05 -9.07
C VAL A 94 -7.08 0.00 -10.58
N ASP A 95 -8.12 0.60 -11.15
CA ASP A 95 -8.19 0.94 -12.57
C ASP A 95 -7.42 2.26 -12.75
N VAL A 96 -6.29 2.18 -13.46
CA VAL A 96 -5.34 3.28 -13.67
C VAL A 96 -5.76 4.08 -14.89
N GLU A 97 -6.03 5.36 -14.70
CA GLU A 97 -6.49 6.31 -15.72
C GLU A 97 -5.33 7.13 -16.28
N SER A 98 -4.32 7.43 -15.46
CA SER A 98 -3.14 8.18 -15.89
C SER A 98 -1.93 7.89 -15.02
N THR A 99 -0.75 8.12 -15.60
CA THR A 99 0.53 7.93 -14.91
C THR A 99 1.39 9.18 -15.04
N VAL A 100 2.16 9.47 -13.98
CA VAL A 100 3.14 10.56 -13.98
C VAL A 100 4.44 10.08 -13.37
N THR A 101 5.55 10.38 -14.03
CA THR A 101 6.90 10.09 -13.55
C THR A 101 7.63 11.37 -13.16
N SER A 102 8.50 11.29 -12.16
CA SER A 102 9.44 12.36 -11.81
C SER A 102 10.81 11.79 -11.42
N CYS A 103 11.89 12.56 -11.64
CA CYS A 103 13.28 12.10 -11.49
C CYS A 103 13.67 11.67 -10.07
N GLY A 104 12.94 12.11 -9.03
CA GLY A 104 13.18 11.67 -7.65
C GLY A 104 14.50 12.15 -7.03
N TYR A 105 15.28 13.05 -7.66
CA TYR A 105 16.59 13.48 -7.14
C TYR A 105 16.56 14.17 -5.77
N GLY A 106 15.41 14.68 -5.35
CA GLY A 106 15.21 15.23 -4.00
C GLY A 106 14.90 14.17 -2.93
N VAL A 107 14.67 12.91 -3.32
CA VAL A 107 14.43 11.79 -2.39
C VAL A 107 15.80 11.30 -1.89
N PRO A 108 16.04 11.23 -0.57
CA PRO A 108 17.30 10.74 -0.05
C PRO A 108 17.55 9.27 -0.41
N VAL A 109 18.82 8.93 -0.63
CA VAL A 109 19.26 7.53 -0.67
C VAL A 109 19.04 6.92 0.71
N MET A 110 18.29 5.82 0.78
CA MET A 110 18.04 5.09 2.03
C MET A 110 18.51 3.66 1.89
N THR A 111 19.34 3.21 2.83
CA THR A 111 19.70 1.78 2.94
C THR A 111 18.65 1.06 3.77
N PHE A 112 18.16 -0.08 3.29
CA PHE A 112 17.28 -0.94 4.06
C PHE A 112 18.01 -1.47 5.31
N GLY A 113 17.49 -1.13 6.48
CA GLY A 113 18.02 -1.60 7.77
C GLY A 113 17.39 -2.93 8.19
N ALA A 114 16.08 -2.90 8.50
CA ALA A 114 15.29 -4.06 8.88
C ALA A 114 13.78 -3.74 8.80
N GLN A 115 12.96 -4.77 8.77
CA GLN A 115 11.51 -4.64 8.99
C GLN A 115 11.20 -4.44 10.47
N ARG A 116 10.15 -3.67 10.78
CA ARG A 116 9.69 -3.51 12.16
C ARG A 116 8.90 -4.73 12.61
N THR A 117 9.22 -5.24 13.78
CA THR A 117 8.44 -6.27 14.47
C THR A 117 7.34 -5.66 15.34
N VAL A 118 6.35 -6.47 15.75
CA VAL A 118 5.30 -6.03 16.69
C VAL A 118 5.88 -5.51 18.02
N ARG A 119 7.01 -6.08 18.46
CA ARG A 119 7.69 -5.72 19.72
C ARG A 119 8.40 -4.37 19.64
N GLU A 120 8.80 -3.94 18.45
CA GLU A 120 9.48 -2.66 18.21
C GLU A 120 8.51 -1.50 17.95
N ARG A 121 7.19 -1.73 17.97
CA ARG A 121 6.18 -0.67 17.80
C ARG A 121 6.16 0.24 19.03
N GLY A 122 7.13 1.16 19.09
CA GLY A 122 7.16 2.25 20.06
C GLY A 122 5.92 3.14 19.89
N ARG A 123 4.94 3.00 20.77
CA ARG A 123 3.76 3.88 20.82
C ARG A 123 3.99 5.09 21.73
N ARG A 124 5.22 5.55 21.90
CA ARG A 124 5.56 6.68 22.80
C ARG A 124 4.78 7.97 22.49
N TYR A 125 4.38 8.15 21.24
CA TYR A 125 3.54 9.28 20.80
C TYR A 125 2.04 9.13 21.18
N LYS A 126 1.58 7.91 21.49
CA LYS A 126 0.22 7.69 21.99
C LYS A 126 0.26 7.85 23.51
N ALA A 127 -0.54 8.77 24.03
CA ALA A 127 -0.76 8.84 25.47
C ALA A 127 -1.16 7.46 26.00
N PRO A 128 -0.69 7.06 27.19
CA PRO A 128 -1.14 5.82 27.79
C PRO A 128 -2.67 5.82 27.84
N ARG A 129 -3.31 4.72 27.42
CA ARG A 129 -4.75 4.56 27.63
C ARG A 129 -4.95 4.71 29.13
N LYS A 130 -5.76 5.70 29.55
CA LYS A 130 -6.30 5.70 30.92
C LYS A 130 -6.98 4.34 31.11
N ALA A 131 -6.57 3.65 32.17
CA ALA A 131 -7.14 2.37 32.59
C ALA A 131 -8.64 2.53 32.86
#